data_AF-Q31QG9-F1
#
_entry.id   AF-Q31QG9-F1
#
_cell.length_a   1.000
_cell.length_b   1.000
_cell.length_c   1.000
_cell.angle_alpha   90.00
_cell.angle_beta   90.00
_cell.angle_gamma   90.00
#
_symmetry.space_group_name_H-M   'P 1'
#
loop_
_entity.id
_entity.type
_entity.pdbx_description
1 polymer ?
#
loop_
_entity_poly.entity_id
_entity_poly.type
_entity_poly.pdbx_seq_one_letter_code
_entity_poly.pdbx_strand_id
1 'polypeptide(L)' 'MRSPRTMDFKLVLLLLTIPFTLATLYFGTRNGFYDSDDYHGNGTAH' A
#
# COMPACT_ATOMS: atom_id res chain seq x y z
N MET A 1 -29.92 14.44 -24.05
CA MET A 1 -29.14 14.47 -22.80
C MET A 1 -28.26 13.22 -22.75
N ARG A 2 -26.92 13.35 -22.73
CA ARG A 2 -26.03 12.17 -22.58
C ARG A 2 -25.89 11.87 -21.09
N SER A 3 -26.21 10.63 -20.70
CA SER A 3 -26.00 10.12 -19.35
C SER A 3 -24.50 10.15 -19.00
N PRO A 4 -24.09 10.56 -17.78
CA PRO A 4 -22.72 10.44 -17.32
C PRO A 4 -22.30 8.97 -17.34
N ARG A 5 -21.16 8.66 -17.97
CA ARG A 5 -20.62 7.30 -17.96
C ARG A 5 -19.90 7.07 -16.64
N THR A 6 -20.50 6.30 -15.74
CA THR A 6 -19.84 5.83 -14.52
C THR A 6 -18.62 4.99 -14.88
N MET A 7 -17.47 5.22 -14.22
CA MET A 7 -16.29 4.37 -14.40
C MET A 7 -16.55 2.97 -13.85
N ASP A 8 -16.12 1.95 -14.61
CA ASP A 8 -16.19 0.57 -14.18
C ASP A 8 -15.24 0.34 -12.99
N PHE A 9 -15.78 -0.16 -11.87
CA PHE A 9 -15.02 -0.44 -10.66
C PHE A 9 -13.86 -1.42 -10.90
N LYS A 10 -14.03 -2.41 -11.79
CA LYS A 10 -12.97 -3.35 -12.17
C LYS A 10 -11.81 -2.63 -12.83
N LEU A 11 -12.11 -1.62 -13.65
CA LEU A 11 -11.08 -0.80 -14.30
C LEU A 11 -10.31 0.04 -13.26
N VAL A 12 -11.01 0.61 -12.28
CA VAL A 12 -10.39 1.37 -11.18
C VAL A 12 -9.44 0.48 -10.39
N LEU A 13 -9.89 -0.72 -10.01
CA LEU A 13 -9.04 -1.68 -9.30
C LEU A 13 -7.80 -2.07 -10.11
N LEU A 14 -7.97 -2.40 -11.39
CA LEU A 14 -6.86 -2.78 -12.27
C LEU A 14 -5.79 -1.68 -12.35
N LEU A 15 -6.22 -0.42 -12.45
CA LEU A 15 -5.32 0.72 -12.51
C LEU A 15 -4.62 1.00 -11.18
N LEU A 16 -5.28 0.75 -10.04
CA LEU A 16 -4.71 1.00 -8.71
C LEU A 16 -3.78 -0.13 -8.24
N THR A 17 -3.98 -1.37 -8.68
CA THR A 17 -3.15 -2.50 -8.25
C THR A 17 -1.68 -2.28 -8.57
N ILE A 18 -1.34 -1.76 -9.75
CA ILE A 18 0.05 -1.56 -10.18
C ILE A 18 0.80 -0.57 -9.25
N PRO A 19 0.37 0.70 -9.08
CA PRO A 19 1.04 1.62 -8.18
C PRO A 19 0.96 1.18 -6.72
N PHE A 20 -0.12 0.51 -6.30
CA PHE A 20 -0.23 -0.04 -4.96
C PHE A 20 0.87 -1.08 -4.68
N THR A 21 1.05 -2.06 -5.56
CA THR A 21 2.08 -3.09 -5.41
C THR A 21 3.49 -2.49 -5.44
N LEU A 22 3.77 -1.54 -6.33
CA LEU A 22 5.08 -0.88 -6.36
C LEU A 22 5.32 -0.07 -5.09
N ALA A 23 4.29 0.63 -4.58
CA ALA A 23 4.38 1.38 -3.33
C ALA A 23 4.62 0.45 -2.13
N THR A 24 3.92 -0.69 -2.03
CA THR A 24 4.14 -1.63 -0.91
C THR A 24 5.55 -2.20 -0.92
N LEU A 25 6.09 -2.56 -2.09
CA LEU A 25 7.48 -3.00 -2.22
C LEU A 25 8.45 -1.88 -1.83
N TYR A 26 8.21 -0.65 -2.28
CA TYR A 26 9.06 0.48 -1.94
C TYR A 26 9.04 0.78 -0.44
N PHE A 27 7.86 1.02 0.15
CA PHE A 27 7.74 1.36 1.57
C PHE A 27 8.13 0.21 2.49
N GLY A 28 8.00 -1.04 2.06
CA GLY A 28 8.52 -2.20 2.79
C GLY A 28 10.03 -2.16 3.01
N THR A 29 10.78 -1.49 2.14
CA THR A 29 12.23 -1.28 2.30
C THR A 29 12.60 0.00 3.06
N ARG A 30 11.62 0.85 3.38
CA ARG A 30 11.82 2.18 3.99
C ARG A 30 11.34 2.19 5.44
N ASN A 31 11.84 1.25 6.23
CA ASN A 31 11.65 1.22 7.67
C ASN A 31 13.00 1.50 8.37
N GLY A 32 12.95 1.88 9.65
CA GLY A 32 14.16 2.13 10.44
C GLY A 32 14.00 1.90 11.93
N PHE A 33 12.79 2.05 12.47
CA PHE A 33 12.56 1.85 13.91
C PHE A 33 12.75 0.39 14.31
N TYR A 34 12.13 -0.57 13.61
CA TYR A 34 12.24 -2.00 13.96
C TYR A 34 13.66 -2.59 13.83
N ASP A 35 14.55 -1.92 13.10
CA ASP A 35 15.96 -2.33 12.92
C ASP A 35 16.92 -1.50 13.79
N SER A 36 16.40 -0.58 14.62
CA SER A 36 17.20 0.29 15.49
C SER A 36 17.42 -0.31 16.86
N ASP A 37 18.47 0.17 17.55
CA ASP A 37 18.77 -0.22 18.94
C ASP A 37 17.67 0.21 19.93
N ASP A 38 16.82 1.17 19.56
CA ASP A 38 15.70 1.63 20.38
C ASP A 38 14.53 0.63 20.38
N TYR A 39 14.56 -0.36 19.49
CA TYR A 39 13.52 -1.37 19.38
C TYR A 39 13.83 -2.61 20.22
N HIS A 40 13.04 -2.81 21.28
CA HIS A 40 13.23 -3.87 22.26
C HIS A 40 12.20 -5.02 22.13
N GLY A 41 11.34 -4.97 21.11
CA GLY A 41 10.29 -5.95 20.87
C GLY A 41 10.69 -7.02 19.87
N ASN A 42 9.82 -8.03 19.69
CA ASN A 42 9.97 -9.08 18.69
C ASN A 42 9.05 -8.89 17.46
N GLY A 43 8.29 -7.79 17.41
CA GLY A 43 7.33 -7.51 16.34
C GLY A 43 5.88 -7.84 16.68
N THR A 44 5.61 -8.31 17.91
CA THR A 44 4.27 -8.68 18.36
C THR A 44 3.87 -7.90 19.61
N ALA A 45 2.56 -7.77 19.85
CA ALA A 45 2.06 -7.34 21.16
C ALA A 45 2.33 -8.45 22.20
N HIS A 46 2.83 -8.05 23.37
CA HIS A 46 3.06 -8.91 24.53
C HIS A 46 2.23 -8.40 25.71
#